data_AF-A0A2G6H1W9-F1
#
_entry.id   AF-A0A2G6H1W9-F1
#
_cell.length_a   1.000
_cell.length_b   1.000
_cell.length_c   1.000
_cell.angle_alpha   90.00
_cell.angle_beta   90.00
_cell.angle_gamma   90.00
#
_symmetry.space_group_name_H-M   'P 1'
#
loop_
_entity.id
_entity.type
_entity.pdbx_description
1 polymer ?
#
loop_
_entity_poly.entity_id
_entity_poly.type
_entity_poly.pdbx_seq_one_letter_code
_entity_poly.pdbx_strand_id
1 'polypeptide(L)'
;MVIITAKDPVSQKFSVTKIKKLDVYFNPVSNGDALKAITILPASTTTDETANPSLRGSAPDRSRITLNGVPIYTPVRSGDLNNHGKFSLFNTEIINKQYVYASNPPLTCGNSSAGLIEIQTRKRLEENQQ
;
A
#
# COMPACT_ATOMS: atom_id res chain seq x y z
N MET A 1 9.22 -2.66 33.23
CA MET A 1 9.49 -3.62 32.12
C MET A 1 8.36 -3.46 31.10
N VAL A 2 8.67 -3.07 29.87
CA VAL A 2 7.66 -2.91 28.80
C VAL A 2 7.72 -4.16 27.92
N ILE A 3 6.59 -4.85 27.78
CA ILE A 3 6.46 -6.03 26.90
C ILE A 3 5.69 -5.58 25.66
N ILE A 4 6.31 -5.71 24.48
CA ILE A 4 5.69 -5.33 23.21
C ILE A 4 5.06 -6.58 22.58
N THR A 5 3.74 -6.71 22.67
CA THR A 5 2.96 -7.77 22.03
C THR A 5 2.42 -7.30 20.66
N ALA A 6 3.30 -6.95 19.73
CA ALA A 6 2.88 -6.59 18.38
C ALA A 6 2.86 -7.83 17.48
N LYS A 7 1.67 -8.21 16.97
CA LYS A 7 1.52 -9.34 16.03
C LYS A 7 1.44 -8.82 14.59
N ASP A 8 2.50 -9.04 13.86
CA ASP A 8 2.56 -8.84 12.41
C ASP A 8 2.01 -10.08 11.68
N PRO A 9 1.44 -9.94 10.47
CA PRO A 9 0.89 -11.06 9.73
C PRO A 9 2.01 -12.00 9.27
N VAL A 10 1.69 -13.30 9.15
CA VAL A 10 2.68 -14.32 8.73
C VAL A 10 3.21 -14.03 7.33
N SER A 11 2.38 -13.43 6.47
CA SER A 11 2.74 -12.98 5.13
C SER A 11 3.91 -12.00 5.12
N GLN A 12 4.11 -11.20 6.18
CA GLN A 12 5.18 -10.19 6.24
C GLN A 12 6.58 -10.74 5.95
N LYS A 13 6.84 -12.03 6.21
CA LYS A 13 8.12 -12.68 5.86
C LYS A 13 8.44 -12.63 4.36
N PHE A 14 7.42 -12.51 3.53
CA PHE A 14 7.52 -12.37 2.08
C PHE A 14 7.46 -10.89 1.63
N SER A 15 7.14 -9.97 2.55
CA SER A 15 7.08 -8.53 2.26
C SER A 15 8.49 -7.99 2.11
N VAL A 16 8.73 -7.30 1.00
CA VAL A 16 10.00 -6.62 0.75
C VAL A 16 10.13 -5.41 1.66
N THR A 17 9.03 -4.69 1.89
CA THR A 17 9.05 -3.50 2.76
C THR A 17 7.72 -3.25 3.45
N LYS A 18 7.78 -2.67 4.65
CA LYS A 18 6.64 -2.21 5.44
C LYS A 18 6.69 -0.69 5.51
N ILE A 19 5.64 -0.02 5.04
CA ILE A 19 5.47 1.44 5.13
C ILE A 19 4.44 1.72 6.21
N LYS A 20 4.81 2.51 7.22
CA LYS A 20 3.89 2.98 8.27
C LYS A 20 3.28 4.31 7.86
N LYS A 21 2.19 4.69 8.54
CA LYS A 21 1.55 6.00 8.39
C LYS A 21 2.55 7.17 8.38
N LEU A 22 3.47 7.19 9.35
CA LEU A 22 4.43 8.28 9.50
C LEU A 22 5.42 8.37 8.34
N ASP A 23 5.79 7.21 7.76
CA ASP A 23 6.68 7.15 6.59
C ASP A 23 6.04 7.78 5.36
N VAL A 24 4.70 7.70 5.24
CA VAL A 24 3.95 8.39 4.18
C VAL A 24 4.08 9.91 4.35
N TYR A 25 3.83 10.44 5.55
CA TYR A 25 3.89 11.89 5.78
C TYR A 25 5.30 12.48 5.66
N PHE A 26 6.32 11.72 6.05
CA PHE A 26 7.71 12.16 5.90
C PHE A 26 8.28 11.95 4.50
N ASN A 27 7.52 11.31 3.61
CA ASN A 27 7.89 11.20 2.20
C ASN A 27 7.30 12.39 1.42
N PRO A 28 8.11 13.38 0.99
CA PRO A 28 7.62 14.53 0.24
C PRO A 28 7.04 14.14 -1.13
N VAL A 29 7.54 13.07 -1.75
CA VAL A 29 7.07 12.58 -3.06
C VAL A 29 5.65 12.01 -2.97
N SER A 30 5.26 11.50 -1.81
CA SER A 30 3.94 10.92 -1.59
C SER A 30 2.80 11.94 -1.68
N ASN A 31 3.06 13.23 -1.44
CA ASN A 31 2.01 14.25 -1.27
C ASN A 31 0.95 13.87 -0.21
N GLY A 32 1.35 13.08 0.79
CA GLY A 32 0.44 12.53 1.80
C GLY A 32 -0.46 11.41 1.29
N ASP A 33 -0.21 10.89 0.07
CA ASP A 33 -0.94 9.77 -0.51
C ASP A 33 -0.28 8.42 -0.22
N ALA A 34 -1.11 7.46 0.20
CA ALA A 34 -0.66 6.15 0.64
C ALA A 34 0.04 5.33 -0.46
N LEU A 35 -0.53 5.28 -1.66
CA LEU A 35 0.03 4.47 -2.75
C LEU A 35 1.20 5.19 -3.40
N LYS A 36 1.15 6.51 -3.50
CA LYS A 36 2.28 7.29 -4.01
C LYS A 36 3.51 7.16 -3.11
N ALA A 37 3.33 6.90 -1.82
CA ALA A 37 4.45 6.62 -0.93
C ALA A 37 5.28 5.39 -1.32
N ILE A 38 4.73 4.45 -2.10
CA ILE A 38 5.45 3.25 -2.57
C ILE A 38 6.59 3.61 -3.52
N THR A 39 6.52 4.78 -4.18
CA THR A 39 7.53 5.25 -5.15
C THR A 39 8.96 5.32 -4.60
N ILE A 40 9.14 5.47 -3.29
CA ILE A 40 10.47 5.50 -2.66
C ILE A 40 11.11 4.11 -2.52
N LEU A 41 10.32 3.05 -2.70
CA LEU A 41 10.84 1.69 -2.57
C LEU A 41 11.71 1.35 -3.78
N PRO A 42 12.87 0.69 -3.60
CA PRO A 42 13.71 0.24 -4.72
C PRO A 42 12.99 -0.73 -5.68
N ALA A 43 11.94 -1.39 -5.20
CA ALA A 43 11.11 -2.27 -6.02
C ALA A 43 10.08 -1.51 -6.88
N SER A 44 9.84 -0.22 -6.60
CA SER A 44 8.93 0.62 -7.36
C SER A 44 9.62 1.13 -8.62
N THR A 45 8.92 1.03 -9.73
CA THR A 45 9.34 1.51 -11.05
C THR A 45 8.29 2.46 -11.65
N THR A 46 7.40 3.03 -10.82
CA THR A 46 6.50 4.10 -11.25
C THR A 46 7.33 5.33 -11.59
N THR A 47 7.24 5.78 -12.84
CA THR A 47 7.97 6.94 -13.37
C THR A 47 7.08 8.16 -13.61
N ASP A 48 5.76 7.99 -13.51
CA ASP A 48 4.77 9.04 -13.70
C ASP A 48 4.29 9.62 -12.35
N GLU A 49 3.41 10.62 -12.42
CA GLU A 49 2.83 11.24 -11.22
C GLU A 49 1.63 10.46 -10.65
N THR A 50 1.32 9.27 -11.18
CA THR A 50 0.13 8.51 -10.81
C THR A 50 0.31 7.80 -9.46
N ALA A 51 -0.82 7.48 -8.84
CA ALA A 51 -0.88 6.65 -7.64
C ALA A 51 -0.96 5.15 -7.99
N ASN A 52 -0.82 4.78 -9.26
CA ASN A 52 -0.82 3.40 -9.72
C ASN A 52 0.59 2.79 -9.53
N PRO A 53 0.76 1.79 -8.65
CA PRO A 53 2.08 1.28 -8.34
C PRO A 53 2.55 0.27 -9.40
N SER A 54 3.65 0.60 -10.06
CA SER A 54 4.40 -0.32 -10.94
C SER A 54 5.55 -0.93 -10.14
N LEU A 55 5.61 -2.26 -10.09
CA LEU A 55 6.64 -2.99 -9.35
C LEU A 55 7.56 -3.74 -10.32
N ARG A 56 8.88 -3.50 -10.20
CA ARG A 56 9.95 -4.15 -10.97
C ARG A 56 9.70 -4.18 -12.49
N GLY A 57 9.30 -3.05 -13.05
CA GLY A 57 9.06 -2.87 -14.49
C GLY A 57 7.77 -3.48 -15.01
N SER A 58 6.93 -4.03 -14.12
CA SER A 58 5.61 -4.53 -14.51
C SER A 58 4.62 -3.37 -14.67
N ALA A 59 3.62 -3.58 -15.53
CA ALA A 59 2.49 -2.68 -15.65
C ALA A 59 1.65 -2.65 -14.34
N PRO A 60 1.01 -1.52 -14.00
CA PRO A 60 0.28 -1.38 -12.74
C PRO A 60 -0.89 -2.36 -12.55
N ASP A 61 -1.48 -2.83 -13.65
CA ASP A 61 -2.58 -3.81 -13.68
C ASP A 61 -2.17 -5.20 -13.20
N ARG A 62 -0.86 -5.51 -13.20
CA ARG A 62 -0.29 -6.76 -12.70
C ARG A 62 0.04 -6.74 -11.20
N SER A 63 -0.11 -5.58 -10.56
CA SER A 63 0.01 -5.40 -9.12
C SER A 63 -1.38 -5.40 -8.50
N ARG A 64 -1.60 -6.21 -7.46
CA ARG A 64 -2.88 -6.22 -6.73
C ARG A 64 -2.79 -5.30 -5.52
N ILE A 65 -3.85 -4.54 -5.26
CA ILE A 65 -4.00 -3.76 -4.03
C ILE A 65 -5.10 -4.41 -3.20
N THR A 66 -4.87 -4.62 -1.91
CA THR A 66 -5.86 -5.10 -0.96
C THR A 66 -5.99 -4.16 0.23
N LEU A 67 -7.21 -3.98 0.73
CA LEU A 67 -7.52 -3.27 1.96
C LEU A 67 -8.07 -4.27 2.97
N ASN A 68 -7.35 -4.51 4.07
CA ASN A 68 -7.70 -5.51 5.08
C ASN A 68 -8.00 -6.90 4.48
N GLY A 69 -7.28 -7.29 3.44
CA GLY A 69 -7.47 -8.57 2.73
C GLY A 69 -8.52 -8.54 1.62
N VAL A 70 -9.26 -7.44 1.45
CA VAL A 70 -10.26 -7.28 0.36
C VAL A 70 -9.59 -6.64 -0.86
N PRO A 71 -9.67 -7.24 -2.06
CA PRO A 71 -9.07 -6.67 -3.27
C PRO A 71 -9.81 -5.41 -3.73
N ILE A 72 -9.03 -4.37 -4.06
CA ILE A 72 -9.53 -3.11 -4.63
C ILE A 72 -9.08 -3.03 -6.09
N TYR A 73 -10.04 -3.07 -7.02
CA TYR A 73 -9.77 -3.11 -8.47
C TYR A 73 -9.42 -1.74 -9.05
N THR A 74 -10.04 -0.68 -8.53
CA THR A 74 -9.81 0.71 -8.94
C THR A 74 -9.32 1.50 -7.72
N PRO A 75 -8.06 1.35 -7.31
CA PRO A 75 -7.56 1.91 -6.05
C PRO A 75 -7.19 3.40 -6.14
N VAL A 76 -7.41 4.03 -7.30
CA VAL A 76 -7.06 5.42 -7.59
C VAL A 76 -8.30 6.24 -7.96
N ARG A 77 -8.22 7.55 -7.75
CA ARG A 77 -9.24 8.56 -8.10
C ARG A 77 -8.60 9.69 -8.90
N SER A 78 -9.46 10.53 -9.47
CA SER A 78 -9.04 11.63 -10.35
C SER A 78 -8.16 11.12 -11.49
N GLY A 79 -8.68 10.13 -12.20
CA GLY A 79 -7.97 9.46 -13.28
C GLY A 79 -8.72 9.48 -14.60
N ASP A 80 -7.96 9.25 -15.66
CA ASP A 80 -8.48 9.18 -17.03
C ASP A 80 -9.25 7.88 -17.26
N LEU A 81 -9.84 7.71 -18.45
CA LEU A 81 -10.59 6.51 -18.87
C LEU A 81 -9.81 5.18 -18.70
N ASN A 82 -8.48 5.25 -18.56
CA ASN A 82 -7.59 4.11 -18.37
C ASN A 82 -7.25 3.81 -16.90
N ASN A 83 -7.98 4.38 -15.93
CA ASN A 83 -7.78 4.15 -14.49
C ASN A 83 -6.36 4.54 -13.99
N HIS A 84 -5.76 5.55 -14.64
CA HIS A 84 -4.54 6.22 -14.20
C HIS A 84 -4.93 7.45 -13.39
N GLY A 85 -4.80 7.40 -12.07
CA GLY A 85 -5.25 8.48 -11.17
C GLY A 85 -4.10 9.11 -10.41
N LYS A 86 -4.16 10.42 -10.16
CA LYS A 86 -3.11 11.14 -9.40
C LYS A 86 -3.10 10.83 -7.91
N PHE A 87 -4.23 10.37 -7.36
CA PHE A 87 -4.39 10.08 -5.94
C PHE A 87 -5.01 8.71 -5.72
N SER A 88 -4.67 8.07 -4.61
CA SER A 88 -5.34 6.86 -4.14
C SER A 88 -6.71 7.17 -3.53
N LEU A 89 -7.55 6.15 -3.43
CA LEU A 89 -8.80 6.20 -2.67
C LEU A 89 -8.58 6.18 -1.14
N PHE A 90 -7.36 5.92 -0.69
CA PHE A 90 -7.08 5.66 0.71
C PHE A 90 -6.63 6.94 1.42
N ASN A 91 -7.37 7.31 2.47
CA ASN A 91 -6.90 8.36 3.37
C ASN A 91 -5.76 7.83 4.25
N THR A 92 -4.60 8.48 4.21
CA THR A 92 -3.44 8.08 5.01
C THR A 92 -3.71 8.06 6.53
N GLU A 93 -4.69 8.83 7.00
CA GLU A 93 -5.08 8.86 8.42
C GLU A 93 -5.66 7.51 8.91
N ILE A 94 -6.39 6.80 8.04
CA ILE A 94 -7.01 5.51 8.40
C ILE A 94 -6.04 4.34 8.26
N ILE A 95 -4.90 4.55 7.60
CA ILE A 95 -3.89 3.53 7.36
C ILE A 95 -3.03 3.37 8.61
N ASN A 96 -2.85 2.13 9.03
CA ASN A 96 -1.88 1.78 10.05
C ASN A 96 -0.53 1.45 9.39
N LYS A 97 -0.57 0.53 8.42
CA LYS A 97 0.61 0.01 7.74
C LYS A 97 0.27 -0.53 6.36
N GLN A 98 1.25 -0.47 5.46
CA GLN A 98 1.19 -1.03 4.12
C GLN A 98 2.34 -2.03 3.96
N TYR A 99 2.04 -3.19 3.41
CA TYR A 99 3.01 -4.23 3.08
C TYR A 99 3.16 -4.31 1.57
N VAL A 100 4.39 -4.23 1.09
CA VAL A 100 4.69 -4.34 -0.34
C VAL A 100 5.44 -5.64 -0.58
N TYR A 101 4.78 -6.54 -1.31
CA TYR A 101 5.27 -7.84 -1.72
C TYR A 101 5.63 -7.79 -3.20
N ALA A 102 6.84 -7.34 -3.54
CA ALA A 102 7.29 -7.31 -4.92
C ALA A 102 7.75 -8.73 -5.36
N SER A 103 7.19 -9.25 -6.45
CA SER A 103 7.47 -10.56 -7.06
C SER A 103 7.18 -11.81 -6.24
N ASN A 104 6.84 -11.69 -4.95
CA ASN A 104 6.52 -12.83 -4.10
C ASN A 104 5.30 -12.56 -3.20
N PRO A 105 4.11 -12.30 -3.79
CA PRO A 105 2.90 -12.13 -3.02
C PRO A 105 2.48 -13.45 -2.34
N PRO A 106 1.78 -13.39 -1.19
CA PRO A 106 1.19 -14.56 -0.57
C PRO A 106 0.18 -15.26 -1.49
N LEU A 107 0.08 -16.60 -1.38
CA LEU A 107 -0.83 -17.43 -2.18
C LEU A 107 -2.33 -17.11 -1.97
N THR A 108 -2.66 -16.32 -0.95
CA THR A 108 -4.02 -15.87 -0.66
C THR A 108 -4.52 -14.79 -1.63
N CYS A 109 -3.66 -14.23 -2.47
CA CYS A 109 -4.02 -13.24 -3.49
C CYS A 109 -3.74 -13.78 -4.90
N GLY A 110 -4.79 -13.75 -5.74
CA GLY A 110 -4.69 -14.03 -7.18
C GLY A 110 -4.46 -12.76 -8.00
N ASN A 111 -4.05 -12.95 -9.27
CA ASN A 111 -3.82 -11.87 -10.24
C ASN A 111 -2.93 -10.74 -9.69
N SER A 112 -1.76 -11.15 -9.16
CA SER A 112 -0.75 -10.31 -8.51
C SER A 112 0.65 -10.67 -9.01
N SER A 113 0.82 -10.97 -10.30
CA SER A 113 2.08 -11.50 -10.85
C SER A 113 3.28 -10.55 -10.68
N ALA A 114 3.04 -9.24 -10.64
CA ALA A 114 4.09 -8.26 -10.34
C ALA A 114 4.33 -8.12 -8.84
N GLY A 115 3.25 -8.18 -8.06
CA GLY A 115 3.29 -8.08 -6.60
C GLY A 115 1.93 -7.78 -5.99
N LEU A 116 1.94 -7.65 -4.67
CA LEU A 116 0.79 -7.30 -3.84
C LEU A 116 1.15 -6.08 -2.98
N ILE A 117 0.21 -5.17 -2.84
CA ILE A 117 0.19 -4.13 -1.84
C ILE A 117 -0.97 -4.39 -0.90
N GLU A 118 -0.66 -4.72 0.35
CA GLU A 118 -1.66 -4.97 1.39
C GLU A 118 -1.69 -3.79 2.35
N ILE A 119 -2.83 -3.11 2.39
CA ILE A 119 -3.08 -1.97 3.28
C ILE A 119 -3.89 -2.49 4.47
N GLN A 120 -3.37 -2.24 5.67
CA GLN A 120 -4.08 -2.53 6.91
C GLN A 120 -4.52 -1.23 7.59
N THR A 121 -5.80 -1.13 7.92
CA THR A 121 -6.34 0.03 8.63
C THR A 121 -6.09 -0.06 10.13
N ARG A 122 -6.29 1.04 10.84
CA ARG A 122 -6.27 1.07 12.30
C ARG A 122 -7.43 0.19 12.82
N LYS A 123 -7.14 -0.70 13.77
CA LYS A 123 -8.11 -1.67 14.32
C LYS A 123 -9.03 -1.10 15.40
N ARG A 124 -8.62 0.00 16.03
CA ARG A 124 -9.35 0.67 17.10
C ARG A 124 -9.38 2.16 16.78
N LEU A 125 -10.57 2.70 16.61
CA LEU A 125 -10.78 4.15 16.71
C LEU A 125 -10.58 4.49 18.18
N GLU A 126 -9.78 5.51 18.49
CA GLU A 126 -9.73 5.99 19.87
C GLU A 126 -11.13 6.50 20.19
N GLU A 127 -11.81 5.84 21.13
CA GLU A 127 -13.04 6.39 21.69
C GLU A 127 -12.68 7.77 22.21
N ASN A 128 -13.35 8.80 21.70
CA ASN A 128 -13.19 10.16 22.18
C ASN A 128 -13.47 10.14 23.69
N GLN A 129 -12.42 10.17 24.51
CA GLN A 129 -12.52 10.48 25.92
C GLN A 129 -12.87 11.97 25.99
N GLN A 130 -14.17 12.25 25.93
CA GLN A 130 -14.74 13.49 26.43
C GLN A 130 -14.85 13.40 27.95
#